data_AF-A0A9W8TSU3-F1
#
_entry.id   AF-A0A9W8TSU3-F1
#
_cell.length_a   1.000
_cell.length_b   1.000
_cell.length_c   1.000
_cell.angle_alpha   90.00
_cell.angle_beta   90.00
_cell.angle_gamma   90.00
#
_symmetry.space_group_name_H-M   'P 1'
#
loop_
_entity.id
_entity.type
_entity.pdbx_description
1 polymer ?
#
loop_
_entity_poly.entity_id
_entity_poly.type
_entity_poly.pdbx_seq_one_letter_code
_entity_poly.pdbx_strand_id
1 'polypeptide(L)'
;MSARRQTLKLRALYALRRARATSLADGPGYLYAFVDRSRYWKLGMTSDFHRRKAQWDNECPCAHRRWLPPIRVTRRRRAESLAHLLLEMRSMDRPKRYCAHCRRNHIEIFVFRGNWNRTWRIVIRPLLLRVAVQ
;
A
#
# COMPACT_ATOMS: atom_id res chain seq x y z
N MET A 1 19.96 2.09 -14.01
CA MET A 1 20.36 1.59 -12.66
C MET A 1 20.04 0.10 -12.57
N SER A 2 20.97 -0.75 -12.14
CA SER A 2 20.69 -2.19 -11.93
C SER A 2 19.67 -2.39 -10.79
N ALA A 3 18.71 -3.31 -10.97
CA ALA A 3 17.67 -3.64 -9.99
C ALA A 3 18.24 -3.94 -8.59
N ARG A 4 19.43 -4.56 -8.51
CA ARG A 4 20.12 -4.87 -7.26
C ARG A 4 20.50 -3.62 -6.45
N ARG A 5 20.96 -2.55 -7.12
CA ARG A 5 21.32 -1.28 -6.45
C ARG A 5 20.07 -0.57 -5.90
N GLN A 6 18.95 -0.65 -6.62
CA GLN A 6 17.67 -0.08 -6.15
C GLN A 6 17.14 -0.83 -4.91
N THR A 7 17.21 -2.16 -4.89
CA THR A 7 16.81 -2.95 -3.71
C THR A 7 17.65 -2.62 -2.47
N LEU A 8 18.97 -2.47 -2.59
CA LEU A 8 19.84 -2.12 -1.46
C LEU A 8 19.49 -0.73 -0.89
N LYS A 9 19.24 0.25 -1.76
CA LYS A 9 18.79 1.59 -1.35
C LYS A 9 17.46 1.53 -0.58
N LEU A 10 16.50 0.75 -1.06
CA LEU A 10 15.20 0.57 -0.39
C LEU A 10 15.34 -0.12 0.97
N ARG A 11 16.25 -1.10 1.11
CA ARG A 11 16.54 -1.74 2.41
C ARG A 11 17.16 -0.75 3.41
N ALA A 12 18.11 0.07 2.96
CA ALA A 12 18.70 1.11 3.81
C ALA A 12 17.63 2.12 4.26
N LEU A 13 16.78 2.58 3.34
CA LEU A 13 15.65 3.46 3.67
C LEU A 13 14.65 2.82 4.63
N TYR A 14 14.40 1.52 4.50
CA TYR A 14 13.55 0.77 5.41
C TYR A 14 14.15 0.75 6.83
N ALA A 15 15.44 0.43 6.95
CA ALA A 15 16.14 0.44 8.22
C ALA A 15 16.11 1.83 8.89
N LEU A 16 16.39 2.89 8.12
CA LEU A 16 16.33 4.28 8.62
C LEU A 16 14.91 4.67 9.09
N ARG A 17 13.87 4.38 8.31
CA ARG A 17 12.48 4.68 8.70
C ARG A 17 12.04 3.90 9.92
N ARG A 18 12.48 2.65 10.07
CA ARG A 18 12.23 1.83 11.25
C ARG A 18 13.02 2.33 12.47
N ALA A 19 14.20 2.93 12.30
CA ALA A 19 14.96 3.48 13.43
C ALA A 19 14.45 4.85 13.88
N ARG A 20 13.76 5.60 13.01
CA ARG A 20 13.27 6.95 13.31
C ARG A 20 12.36 6.96 14.54
N ALA A 21 12.52 7.96 15.40
CA ALA A 21 11.61 8.22 16.52
C ALA A 21 10.16 8.42 16.03
N THR A 22 9.21 7.97 16.83
CA THR A 22 7.79 8.09 16.53
C THR A 22 7.27 9.45 16.93
N SER A 23 6.44 10.05 16.09
CA SER A 23 5.82 11.34 16.32
C SER A 23 4.34 11.19 16.68
N LEU A 24 3.75 12.19 17.34
CA LEU A 24 2.30 12.23 17.57
C LEU A 24 1.50 12.16 16.26
N ALA A 25 2.06 12.70 15.17
CA ALA A 25 1.45 12.65 13.84
C ALA A 25 1.28 11.21 13.33
N ASP A 26 2.02 10.24 13.86
CA ASP A 26 1.93 8.85 13.44
C ASP A 26 0.65 8.14 13.87
N GLY A 27 -0.16 8.71 14.78
CA GLY A 27 -1.23 8.07 15.58
C GLY A 27 -2.13 6.96 14.98
N PRO A 28 -3.07 6.44 15.78
CA PRO A 28 -3.77 5.20 15.46
C PRO A 28 -4.65 5.31 14.21
N GLY A 29 -4.91 4.19 13.56
CA GLY A 29 -5.80 4.13 12.40
C GLY A 29 -5.78 2.77 11.72
N TYR A 30 -5.90 2.79 10.39
CA TYR A 30 -5.99 1.62 9.56
C TYR A 30 -5.03 1.72 8.38
N LEU A 31 -4.39 0.60 8.05
CA LEU A 31 -3.89 0.34 6.71
C LEU A 31 -5.01 -0.28 5.88
N TYR A 32 -5.23 0.23 4.68
CA TYR A 32 -6.19 -0.32 3.74
C TYR A 32 -5.50 -0.74 2.44
N ALA A 33 -6.09 -1.73 1.78
CA ALA A 33 -5.69 -2.17 0.47
C ALA A 33 -6.93 -2.40 -0.40
N PHE A 34 -6.80 -2.11 -1.69
CA PHE A 34 -7.71 -2.62 -2.70
C PHE A 34 -6.93 -3.12 -3.91
N VAL A 35 -7.56 -4.01 -4.67
CA VAL A 35 -7.03 -4.52 -5.94
C VAL A 35 -8.00 -4.19 -7.08
N ASP A 36 -7.46 -3.63 -8.16
CA ASP A 36 -8.15 -3.39 -9.41
C ASP A 36 -7.67 -4.40 -10.46
N ARG A 37 -8.61 -4.92 -11.26
CA ARG A 37 -8.34 -5.87 -12.37
C ARG A 37 -7.38 -7.00 -11.97
N SER A 38 -7.53 -7.51 -10.74
CA SER A 38 -6.78 -8.63 -10.15
C SER A 38 -5.25 -8.48 -10.00
N ARG A 39 -4.63 -7.37 -10.42
CA ARG A 39 -3.16 -7.24 -10.40
C ARG A 39 -2.63 -5.88 -9.95
N TYR A 40 -3.48 -4.86 -9.89
CA TYR A 40 -3.08 -3.49 -9.54
C TYR A 40 -3.51 -3.20 -8.12
N TRP A 41 -2.53 -3.04 -7.24
CA TRP A 41 -2.76 -2.87 -5.82
C TRP A 41 -2.56 -1.43 -5.41
N LYS A 42 -3.54 -0.86 -4.71
CA LYS A 42 -3.36 0.40 -3.99
C LYS A 42 -3.29 0.09 -2.50
N LEU A 43 -2.33 0.72 -1.83
CA LEU A 43 -2.22 0.73 -0.39
C LEU A 43 -2.33 2.17 0.11
N GLY A 44 -2.99 2.38 1.23
CA GLY A 44 -2.82 3.62 1.98
C GLY A 44 -3.17 3.48 3.45
N MET A 45 -3.19 4.62 4.15
CA MET A 45 -3.65 4.73 5.52
C MET A 45 -4.82 5.69 5.70
N THR A 46 -5.57 5.50 6.78
CA THR A 46 -6.68 6.38 7.18
C THR A 46 -6.96 6.25 8.67
N SER A 47 -7.53 7.28 9.29
CA SER A 47 -8.12 7.18 10.62
C SER A 47 -9.53 6.55 10.59
N ASP A 48 -10.22 6.69 9.46
CA ASP A 48 -11.58 6.17 9.23
C ASP A 48 -11.62 5.40 7.90
N PHE A 49 -11.83 4.09 7.98
CA PHE A 49 -11.84 3.21 6.82
C PHE A 49 -13.10 3.38 5.96
N HIS A 50 -14.28 3.51 6.58
CA HIS A 50 -15.54 3.59 5.85
C HIS A 50 -15.63 4.90 5.08
N ARG A 51 -15.25 6.02 5.71
CA ARG A 51 -15.18 7.31 5.03
C ARG A 51 -14.17 7.31 3.89
N ARG A 52 -12.99 6.71 4.08
CA ARG A 52 -11.96 6.61 3.03
C ARG A 52 -12.41 5.74 1.86
N LYS A 53 -13.09 4.63 2.13
CA LYS A 53 -13.67 3.76 1.11
C LYS A 53 -14.69 4.53 0.27
N ALA A 54 -15.65 5.20 0.92
CA ALA A 54 -16.65 6.02 0.24
C ALA A 54 -16.02 7.13 -0.60
N GLN A 55 -15.02 7.84 -0.07
CA GLN A 55 -14.28 8.87 -0.82
C GLN A 55 -13.69 8.30 -2.12
N TRP A 56 -12.97 7.18 -2.04
CA TRP A 56 -12.35 6.55 -3.22
C TRP A 56 -13.38 6.04 -4.23
N ASP A 57 -14.48 5.47 -3.76
CA ASP A 57 -15.55 4.95 -4.61
C ASP A 57 -16.28 6.11 -5.32
N ASN A 58 -16.43 7.27 -4.68
CA ASN A 58 -16.98 8.49 -5.28
C ASN A 58 -16.01 9.15 -6.27
N GLU A 59 -14.73 9.33 -5.90
CA GLU A 59 -13.73 10.01 -6.75
C GLU A 59 -13.36 9.21 -8.01
N CYS A 60 -13.40 7.88 -7.91
CA CYS A 60 -13.11 7.00 -9.02
C CYS A 60 -13.96 5.72 -8.92
N PRO A 61 -15.17 5.71 -9.47
CA PRO A 61 -15.98 4.50 -9.52
C PRO A 61 -15.33 3.50 -10.48
N CYS A 62 -14.67 2.47 -9.94
CA CYS A 62 -14.07 1.40 -10.73
C CYS A 62 -14.79 0.08 -10.41
N ALA A 63 -15.53 -0.46 -11.39
CA ALA A 63 -16.35 -1.67 -11.21
C ALA A 63 -15.56 -2.92 -10.79
N HIS A 64 -14.25 -2.95 -11.05
CA HIS A 64 -13.39 -4.09 -10.72
C HIS A 64 -12.61 -3.92 -9.42
N ARG A 65 -12.88 -2.86 -8.66
CA ARG A 65 -12.21 -2.62 -7.37
C ARG A 65 -12.70 -3.60 -6.34
N ARG A 66 -11.78 -4.34 -5.73
CA ARG A 66 -12.07 -5.17 -4.56
C ARG A 66 -11.36 -4.59 -3.35
N TRP A 67 -12.14 -4.07 -2.41
CA TRP A 67 -11.68 -3.66 -1.09
C TRP A 67 -11.38 -4.88 -0.23
N LEU A 68 -10.22 -4.87 0.44
CA LEU A 68 -9.82 -5.95 1.33
C LEU A 68 -9.98 -5.51 2.80
N PRO A 69 -10.11 -6.46 3.75
CA PRO A 69 -10.24 -6.12 5.16
C PRO A 69 -9.10 -5.21 5.64
N PRO A 70 -9.39 -4.06 6.26
CA PRO A 70 -8.38 -3.15 6.76
C PRO A 70 -7.64 -3.76 7.95
N ILE A 71 -6.41 -3.31 8.18
CA ILE A 71 -5.59 -3.73 9.33
C ILE A 71 -5.44 -2.54 10.26
N ARG A 72 -5.91 -2.71 11.51
CA ARG A 72 -5.76 -1.68 12.55
C ARG A 72 -4.30 -1.57 12.97
N VAL A 73 -3.83 -0.33 13.15
CA VAL A 73 -2.44 0.00 13.48
C VAL A 73 -2.40 1.12 14.51
N THR A 74 -1.40 1.09 15.40
CA THR A 74 -1.18 2.14 16.41
C THR A 74 -0.49 3.37 15.81
N ARG A 75 0.29 3.17 14.74
CA ARG A 75 1.12 4.19 14.09
C ARG A 75 0.92 4.20 12.57
N ARG A 76 -0.22 4.72 12.11
CA ARG A 76 -0.68 4.61 10.71
C ARG A 76 0.28 5.18 9.67
N ARG A 77 0.89 6.34 9.90
CA ARG A 77 1.78 6.98 8.92
C ARG A 77 3.09 6.21 8.77
N ARG A 78 3.71 5.86 9.90
CA ARG A 78 4.89 4.99 9.93
C ARG A 78 4.63 3.65 9.26
N ALA A 79 3.54 2.97 9.64
CA ALA A 79 3.21 1.66 9.10
C ALA A 79 2.98 1.70 7.58
N GLU A 80 2.30 2.72 7.05
CA GLU A 80 2.13 2.93 5.61
C GLU A 80 3.47 3.12 4.91
N SER A 81 4.33 3.98 5.45
CA SER A 81 5.63 4.27 4.86
C SER A 81 6.54 3.04 4.79
N LEU A 82 6.54 2.22 5.86
CA LEU A 82 7.24 0.94 5.89
C LEU A 82 6.62 -0.07 4.91
N ALA A 83 5.30 -0.12 4.83
CA ALA A 83 4.60 -1.01 3.90
C ALA A 83 4.92 -0.66 2.45
N HIS A 84 4.91 0.62 2.07
CA HIS A 84 5.25 1.07 0.71
C HIS A 84 6.66 0.66 0.31
N LEU A 85 7.65 0.80 1.20
CA LEU A 85 9.01 0.35 0.94
C LEU A 85 9.09 -1.17 0.75
N LEU A 86 8.43 -1.94 1.61
CA LEU A 86 8.41 -3.41 1.51
C LEU A 86 7.68 -3.88 0.25
N LEU A 87 6.62 -3.18 -0.16
CA LEU A 87 5.89 -3.47 -1.39
C LEU A 87 6.73 -3.10 -2.62
N GLU A 88 7.40 -1.95 -2.63
CA GLU A 88 8.26 -1.53 -3.74
C GLU A 88 9.43 -2.51 -3.96
N MET A 89 9.97 -3.10 -2.88
CA MET A 89 10.99 -4.15 -3.00
C MET A 89 10.47 -5.49 -3.57
N ARG A 90 9.15 -5.70 -3.58
CA ARG A 90 8.52 -6.99 -3.95
C ARG A 90 7.64 -6.92 -5.20
N SER A 91 7.12 -5.75 -5.52
CA SER A 91 6.31 -5.52 -6.71
C SER A 91 7.18 -5.60 -7.95
N MET A 92 6.58 -6.01 -9.07
CA MET A 92 7.26 -5.94 -10.35
C MET A 92 7.50 -4.50 -10.79
N ASP A 93 6.54 -3.64 -10.51
CA ASP A 93 6.50 -2.27 -10.99
C ASP A 93 5.61 -1.41 -10.07
N ARG A 94 5.85 -0.09 -10.12
CA ARG A 94 5.09 0.95 -9.44
C ARG A 94 4.65 2.04 -10.43
N PRO A 95 3.82 1.70 -11.45
CA PRO A 95 3.50 2.63 -12.52
C PRO A 95 2.64 3.80 -12.02
N LYS A 96 2.87 4.98 -12.61
CA LYS A 96 1.83 6.02 -12.69
C LYS A 96 0.81 5.55 -13.71
N ARG A 97 -0.45 5.36 -13.29
CA ARG A 97 -1.47 4.79 -14.16
C ARG A 97 -2.57 5.80 -14.46
N TYR A 98 -2.76 6.13 -15.73
CA TYR A 98 -3.94 6.86 -16.15
C TYR A 98 -5.19 6.01 -15.96
N CYS A 99 -6.18 6.54 -15.26
CA CYS A 99 -7.48 5.94 -15.09
C CYS A 99 -8.47 6.58 -16.06
N ALA A 100 -9.03 5.77 -16.97
CA ALA A 100 -10.02 6.25 -17.93
C ALA A 100 -11.32 6.76 -17.26
N HIS A 101 -11.69 6.20 -16.10
CA HIS A 101 -12.92 6.58 -15.40
C HIS A 101 -12.85 7.96 -14.76
N CYS A 102 -11.78 8.26 -14.02
CA CYS A 102 -11.64 9.55 -13.33
C CYS A 102 -10.76 10.56 -14.09
N ARG A 103 -10.22 10.18 -15.25
CA ARG A 103 -9.31 10.98 -16.09
C ARG A 103 -8.08 11.53 -15.35
N ARG A 104 -7.59 10.81 -14.34
CA ARG A 104 -6.44 11.20 -13.52
C ARG A 104 -5.38 10.11 -13.49
N ASN A 105 -4.15 10.50 -13.21
CA ASN A 105 -3.05 9.58 -12.95
C ASN A 105 -3.10 9.09 -11.50
N HIS A 106 -3.41 7.82 -11.31
CA HIS A 106 -3.25 7.14 -10.04
C HIS A 106 -1.77 6.83 -9.80
N ILE A 107 -1.27 7.27 -8.65
CA ILE A 107 0.10 7.03 -8.20
C ILE A 107 0.15 5.93 -7.13
N GLU A 108 1.34 5.35 -6.96
CA GLU A 108 1.60 4.30 -5.97
C GLU A 108 0.73 3.05 -6.14
N ILE A 109 0.55 2.67 -7.40
CA ILE A 109 -0.06 1.40 -7.76
C ILE A 109 1.04 0.35 -7.84
N PHE A 110 0.93 -0.73 -7.07
CA PHE A 110 1.90 -1.83 -7.07
C PHE A 110 1.40 -2.97 -7.95
N VAL A 111 2.25 -3.48 -8.84
CA VAL A 111 1.88 -4.57 -9.75
C VAL A 111 2.49 -5.90 -9.28
N PHE A 112 1.64 -6.92 -9.18
CA PHE A 112 2.05 -8.30 -8.87
C PHE A 112 1.54 -9.26 -9.95
N ARG A 113 2.29 -10.35 -10.22
CA ARG A 113 1.82 -11.43 -11.10
C ARG A 113 0.93 -12.39 -10.31
N GLY A 114 0.05 -13.06 -11.06
CA GLY A 114 -0.72 -14.19 -10.56
C GLY A 114 -2.04 -13.80 -9.92
N ASN A 115 -2.58 -14.72 -9.14
CA ASN A 115 -3.92 -14.59 -8.56
C ASN A 115 -3.94 -13.56 -7.42
N TRP A 116 -4.93 -12.66 -7.43
CA TRP A 116 -5.06 -11.60 -6.42
C TRP A 116 -5.23 -12.17 -5.00
N ASN A 117 -5.97 -13.27 -4.83
CA ASN A 117 -6.23 -13.88 -3.52
C ASN A 117 -4.94 -14.48 -2.96
N ARG A 118 -4.17 -15.16 -3.81
CA ARG A 118 -2.83 -15.66 -3.44
C ARG A 118 -1.89 -14.52 -3.07
N THR A 119 -1.87 -13.45 -3.86
CA THR A 119 -1.05 -12.25 -3.59
C THR A 119 -1.42 -11.60 -2.25
N TRP A 120 -2.72 -11.47 -1.97
CA TRP A 120 -3.20 -10.97 -0.68
C TRP A 120 -2.73 -11.85 0.48
N ARG A 121 -3.03 -13.15 0.41
CA ARG A 121 -2.79 -14.10 1.52
C ARG A 121 -1.31 -14.28 1.84
N ILE A 122 -0.45 -14.31 0.81
CA ILE A 122 0.96 -14.71 0.96
C ILE A 122 1.90 -13.50 1.01
N VAL A 123 1.58 -12.42 0.30
CA VAL A 123 2.50 -11.28 0.14
C VAL A 123 2.04 -10.06 0.92
N ILE A 124 0.85 -9.55 0.59
CA ILE A 124 0.42 -8.23 1.05
C ILE A 124 -0.05 -8.29 2.51
N ARG A 125 -1.01 -9.14 2.86
CA ARG A 125 -1.53 -9.22 4.24
C ARG A 125 -0.43 -9.50 5.27
N PRO A 126 0.48 -10.48 5.07
CA PRO A 126 1.56 -10.72 6.03
C PRO A 126 2.51 -9.54 6.18
N LEU A 127 2.78 -8.80 5.10
CA LEU A 127 3.59 -7.59 5.12
C LEU A 127 2.91 -6.48 5.93
N LEU A 128 1.61 -6.27 5.73
CA LEU A 128 0.85 -5.26 6.46
C LEU A 128 0.75 -5.59 7.95
N LEU A 129 0.51 -6.86 8.31
CA LEU A 129 0.52 -7.31 9.70
C LEU A 129 1.89 -7.10 10.36
N ARG A 130 2.99 -7.33 9.61
CA ARG A 130 4.35 -7.10 10.12
C ARG A 130 4.63 -5.65 10.49
N VAL A 131 4.14 -4.69 9.69
CA VAL A 131 4.35 -3.26 9.96
C VAL A 131 3.33 -2.69 10.93
N ALA A 132 2.20 -3.37 11.15
CA ALA A 132 1.15 -2.95 12.08
C ALA A 132 1.62 -2.89 13.54
N VAL A 133 2.65 -3.67 13.87
CA VAL A 133 3.20 -3.82 15.22
C VAL A 133 4.51 -3.02 15.44
N GLN A 134 4.94 -2.19 14.46
CA GLN A 134 6.17 -1.38 14.52
C GLN A 134 5.89 0.10 14.85
#